data_AF-A0A837FIG3-F1
#
_entry.id   AF-A0A837FIG3-F1
#
_cell.length_a   1.000
_cell.length_b   1.000
_cell.length_c   1.000
_cell.angle_alpha   90.00
_cell.angle_beta   90.00
_cell.angle_gamma   90.00
#
_symmetry.space_group_name_H-M   'P 1'
#
loop_
_entity.id
_entity.type
_entity.pdbx_description
1 polymer ?
#
loop_
_entity_poly.entity_id
_entity_poly.type
_entity_poly.pdbx_seq_one_letter_code
_entity_poly.pdbx_strand_id
1 'polypeptide(L)'
;MNNIETQLLESGFTVKELAYLNRNISRYGSSLLEVVLELGKRFIMVLCITATVALIFLALLFFAEHYNIVSGGISLFIVLIIAWFFQPPIITYKAWRFRKKYISSVQTH
;
A
#
# COMPACT_ATOMS: atom_id res chain seq x y z
N MET A 1 -0.39 -25.12 -10.01
CA MET A 1 0.12 -23.80 -9.58
C MET A 1 0.69 -23.11 -10.79
N ASN A 2 0.23 -21.90 -11.06
CA ASN A 2 0.72 -21.10 -12.18
C ASN A 2 2.11 -20.54 -11.86
N ASN A 3 2.97 -20.30 -12.86
CA ASN A 3 4.36 -19.84 -12.63
C ASN A 3 4.39 -18.54 -11.80
N ILE A 4 3.42 -17.65 -12.02
CA ILE A 4 3.23 -16.41 -11.25
C ILE A 4 2.86 -16.66 -9.79
N GLU A 5 2.02 -17.66 -9.48
CA GLU A 5 1.66 -17.97 -8.09
C GLU A 5 2.89 -18.42 -7.31
N THR A 6 3.74 -19.25 -7.92
CA THR A 6 5.02 -19.68 -7.33
C THR A 6 5.95 -18.50 -7.07
N GLN A 7 6.13 -17.59 -8.05
CA GLN A 7 6.95 -16.38 -7.85
C GLN A 7 6.42 -15.49 -6.73
N LEU A 8 5.10 -15.38 -6.58
CA LEU A 8 4.51 -14.61 -5.49
C LEU A 8 4.71 -15.28 -4.13
N LEU A 9 4.59 -16.61 -4.04
CA LEU A 9 4.91 -17.35 -2.83
C LEU A 9 6.37 -17.15 -2.42
N GLU A 10 7.31 -17.26 -3.37
CA GLU A 10 8.74 -17.01 -3.16
C GLU A 10 9.03 -15.56 -2.70
N SER A 11 8.19 -14.61 -3.12
CA SER A 11 8.31 -13.22 -2.69
C SER A 11 7.78 -12.94 -1.27
N GLY A 12 7.11 -13.93 -0.65
CA GLY A 12 6.58 -13.87 0.72
C GLY A 12 5.07 -13.74 0.82
N PHE A 13 4.32 -13.96 -0.26
CA PHE A 13 2.86 -14.14 -0.16
C PHE A 13 2.53 -15.52 0.41
N THR A 14 1.44 -15.61 1.15
CA THR A 14 0.89 -16.87 1.64
C THR A 14 -0.15 -17.41 0.67
N VAL A 15 -0.30 -18.74 0.62
CA VAL A 15 -1.32 -19.43 -0.21
C VAL A 15 -2.73 -18.88 0.06
N LYS A 16 -3.06 -18.55 1.31
CA LYS A 16 -4.34 -17.90 1.67
C LYS A 16 -4.51 -16.52 1.05
N GLU A 17 -3.45 -15.70 1.01
CA GLU A 17 -3.48 -14.36 0.40
C GLU A 17 -3.67 -14.47 -1.11
N LEU A 18 -3.00 -15.42 -1.76
CA LEU A 18 -3.16 -15.69 -3.19
C LEU A 18 -4.55 -16.21 -3.53
N ALA A 19 -5.09 -17.15 -2.75
CA ALA A 19 -6.44 -17.66 -2.93
C ALA A 19 -7.49 -16.55 -2.75
N TYR A 20 -7.29 -15.65 -1.78
CA TYR A 20 -8.15 -14.49 -1.56
C TYR A 20 -8.11 -13.52 -2.76
N LEU A 21 -6.91 -13.17 -3.25
CA LEU A 21 -6.75 -12.31 -4.42
C LEU A 21 -7.37 -12.98 -5.66
N ASN A 22 -7.03 -14.23 -5.94
CA ASN A 22 -7.46 -14.96 -7.12
C ASN A 22 -8.99 -15.10 -7.18
N ARG A 23 -9.62 -15.38 -6.04
CA ARG A 23 -11.09 -15.44 -5.92
C ARG A 23 -11.76 -14.10 -6.17
N ASN A 24 -11.14 -13.00 -5.78
CA ASN A 24 -11.68 -11.67 -6.05
C ASN A 24 -11.49 -11.29 -7.53
N ILE A 25 -10.40 -11.75 -8.14
CA ILE A 25 -9.99 -11.45 -9.51
C ILE A 25 -10.76 -12.27 -10.56
N SER A 26 -11.06 -13.53 -10.28
CA SER A 26 -11.87 -14.39 -11.17
C SER A 26 -13.25 -13.81 -11.48
N ARG A 27 -13.73 -12.89 -10.63
CA ARG A 27 -14.97 -12.14 -10.83
C ARG A 27 -14.83 -10.95 -11.80
N TYR A 28 -13.62 -10.44 -12.01
CA TYR A 28 -13.32 -9.26 -12.84
C TYR A 28 -12.52 -9.58 -14.12
N GLY A 29 -12.12 -10.84 -14.33
CA GLY A 29 -11.44 -11.28 -15.56
C GLY A 29 -9.99 -10.77 -15.74
N SER A 30 -9.43 -10.11 -14.72
CA SER A 30 -8.03 -9.64 -14.74
C SER A 30 -7.07 -10.77 -14.38
N SER A 31 -5.77 -10.61 -14.69
CA SER A 31 -4.75 -11.59 -14.28
C SER A 31 -4.27 -11.32 -12.86
N LEU A 32 -3.87 -12.39 -12.15
CA LEU A 32 -3.37 -12.26 -10.78
C LEU A 32 -2.15 -11.33 -10.69
N LEU A 33 -1.26 -11.41 -11.68
CA LEU A 33 -0.09 -10.52 -11.80
C LEU A 33 -0.49 -9.06 -11.94
N GLU A 34 -1.41 -8.75 -12.84
CA GLU A 34 -1.84 -7.39 -13.13
C GLU A 34 -2.45 -6.71 -11.90
N VAL A 35 -3.30 -7.44 -11.17
CA VAL A 35 -3.89 -6.93 -9.92
C VAL A 35 -2.83 -6.71 -8.83
N VAL A 36 -1.85 -7.60 -8.69
CA VAL A 36 -0.74 -7.40 -7.73
C VAL A 36 0.08 -6.16 -8.11
N LEU A 37 0.40 -5.98 -9.39
CA LEU A 37 1.14 -4.81 -9.87
C LEU A 37 0.34 -3.52 -9.66
N GLU A 38 -0.97 -3.55 -9.91
CA GLU A 38 -1.84 -2.40 -9.71
C GLU A 38 -2.01 -2.07 -8.22
N LEU A 39 -2.19 -3.07 -7.35
CA LEU A 39 -2.20 -2.91 -5.90
C LEU A 39 -0.91 -2.24 -5.42
N GLY A 40 0.25 -2.72 -5.89
CA GLY A 40 1.54 -2.14 -5.55
C GLY A 40 1.70 -0.69 -6.02
N LYS A 41 1.08 -0.30 -7.14
CA LYS A 41 1.06 1.10 -7.62
C LYS A 41 0.14 1.98 -6.77
N ARG A 42 -1.08 1.51 -6.50
CA ARG A 42 -2.07 2.21 -5.65
C ARG A 42 -1.52 2.44 -4.24
N PHE A 43 -0.77 1.47 -3.70
CA PHE A 43 -0.10 1.60 -2.41
C PHE A 43 0.85 2.80 -2.34
N ILE A 44 1.72 2.98 -3.35
CA ILE A 44 2.63 4.14 -3.40
C ILE A 44 1.86 5.45 -3.49
N MET A 45 0.82 5.50 -4.32
CA MET A 45 0.01 6.72 -4.47
C MET A 45 -0.64 7.10 -3.14
N VAL A 46 -1.29 6.15 -2.45
CA VAL A 46 -1.88 6.39 -1.14
C VAL A 46 -0.82 6.79 -0.12
N LEU A 47 0.33 6.12 -0.10
CA LEU A 47 1.42 6.44 0.81
C LEU A 47 1.96 7.86 0.58
N CYS A 48 2.11 8.26 -0.68
CA CYS A 48 2.57 9.59 -1.07
C CYS A 48 1.56 10.67 -0.67
N ILE A 49 0.27 10.47 -0.95
CA ILE A 49 -0.80 11.39 -0.53
C ILE A 49 -0.79 11.55 0.98
N THR A 50 -0.76 10.45 1.73
CA THR A 50 -0.77 10.54 3.19
C THR A 50 0.49 11.19 3.74
N ALA A 51 1.66 10.94 3.13
CA ALA A 51 2.91 11.61 3.50
C ALA A 51 2.84 13.12 3.24
N THR A 52 2.27 13.55 2.12
CA THR A 52 2.04 14.97 1.81
C THR A 52 1.09 15.61 2.81
N VAL A 53 -0.04 14.96 3.13
CA VAL A 53 -0.99 15.45 4.13
C VAL A 53 -0.32 15.55 5.50
N ALA A 54 0.45 14.55 5.90
CA ALA A 54 1.19 14.54 7.16
C ALA A 54 2.25 15.66 7.21
N LEU A 55 2.94 15.95 6.09
CA LEU A 55 3.91 17.05 6.01
C LEU A 55 3.26 18.42 6.13
N ILE A 56 2.15 18.64 5.42
CA ILE A 56 1.37 19.90 5.52
C ILE A 56 0.91 20.08 6.97
N PHE A 57 0.46 19.00 7.58
CA PHE A 57 0.05 19.01 8.97
C PHE A 57 1.20 19.33 9.94
N LEU A 58 2.36 18.71 9.74
CA LEU A 58 3.56 19.00 10.51
C LEU A 58 3.95 20.48 10.37
N ALA A 59 3.93 21.02 9.16
CA ALA A 59 4.21 22.43 8.91
C ALA A 59 3.22 23.34 9.65
N LEU A 60 1.92 23.03 9.63
CA LEU A 60 0.92 23.77 10.40
C LEU A 60 1.21 23.74 11.91
N LEU A 61 1.70 22.62 12.44
CA LEU A 61 2.10 22.52 13.85
C LEU A 61 3.33 23.38 14.18
N PHE A 62 4.30 23.49 13.26
CA PHE A 62 5.51 24.29 13.47
C PHE A 62 5.28 25.81 13.31
N PHE A 63 4.35 26.22 12.44
CA PHE A 63 4.14 27.63 12.11
C PHE A 63 3.03 28.32 12.91
N ALA A 64 2.15 27.57 13.57
CA ALA A 64 1.00 28.17 14.25
C ALA A 64 1.26 28.43 15.75
N GLU A 65 0.95 29.65 16.20
CA GLU A 65 1.24 30.12 17.57
C GLU A 65 0.57 29.29 18.68
N HIS A 66 1.35 29.12 19.75
CA HIS A 66 1.06 28.33 20.94
C HIS A 66 -0.21 28.78 21.68
N TYR A 67 -1.36 28.15 21.43
CA TYR A 67 -2.21 27.70 22.55
C TYR A 67 -3.36 26.74 22.18
N ASN A 68 -3.79 26.63 20.91
CA ASN A 68 -5.05 25.93 20.61
C ASN A 68 -4.99 24.83 19.53
N ILE A 69 -3.82 24.55 18.96
CA ILE A 69 -3.67 23.65 17.78
C ILE A 69 -3.12 22.27 18.17
N VAL A 70 -2.57 22.10 19.36
CA VAL A 70 -1.96 20.84 19.82
C VAL A 70 -3.00 19.70 19.89
N SER A 71 -4.22 19.97 20.32
CA SER A 71 -5.29 18.96 20.40
C SER A 71 -5.81 18.55 19.02
N GLY A 72 -6.07 19.50 18.11
CA GLY A 72 -6.46 19.22 16.72
C GLY A 72 -5.35 18.47 15.95
N GLY A 73 -4.10 18.84 16.23
CA GLY A 73 -2.86 18.14 15.96
C GLY A 73 -2.96 16.62 16.16
N ILE A 74 -3.13 16.28 17.42
CA ILE A 74 -3.08 14.89 17.87
C ILE A 74 -4.30 14.11 17.37
N SER A 75 -5.49 14.71 17.37
CA SER A 75 -6.71 14.05 16.89
C SER A 75 -6.64 13.69 15.40
N LEU A 76 -6.15 14.60 14.53
CA LEU A 76 -6.02 14.30 13.11
C LEU A 76 -4.99 13.19 12.85
N PHE A 77 -3.88 13.19 13.58
CA PHE A 77 -2.85 12.17 13.47
C PHE A 77 -3.39 10.77 13.85
N ILE A 78 -4.18 10.69 14.92
CA ILE A 78 -4.85 9.46 15.35
C ILE A 78 -5.83 8.98 14.26
N VAL A 79 -6.63 9.87 13.69
CA VAL A 79 -7.57 9.53 12.60
C VAL A 79 -6.82 9.02 11.36
N LEU A 80 -5.67 9.60 11.01
CA LEU A 80 -4.83 9.13 9.90
C LEU A 80 -4.26 7.73 10.16
N ILE A 81 -3.81 7.45 11.39
CA ILE A 81 -3.34 6.10 11.77
C ILE A 81 -4.48 5.08 11.66
N ILE A 82 -5.66 5.43 12.15
CA ILE A 82 -6.84 4.55 12.08
C ILE A 82 -7.23 4.31 10.61
N ALA A 83 -7.28 5.37 9.79
CA ALA A 83 -7.56 5.26 8.36
C ALA A 83 -6.55 4.37 7.62
N TRP A 84 -5.27 4.41 8.02
CA TRP A 84 -4.25 3.53 7.46
C TRP A 84 -4.50 2.05 7.80
N PHE A 85 -5.08 1.78 8.97
CA PHE A 85 -5.38 0.41 9.42
C PHE A 85 -6.56 -0.21 8.65
N PHE A 86 -7.44 0.60 8.05
CA PHE A 86 -8.59 0.13 7.26
C PHE A 86 -8.20 -0.45 5.90
N GLN A 87 -7.09 0.01 5.30
CA GLN A 87 -6.59 -0.55 4.06
C GLN A 87 -5.56 -1.64 4.40
N PRO A 88 -5.68 -2.91 3.94
CA PRO A 88 -4.80 -4.01 4.36
C PRO A 88 -3.35 -3.74 3.91
N PRO A 89 -2.54 -3.05 4.74
CA PRO A 89 -1.36 -2.35 4.24
C PRO A 89 -0.27 -3.37 3.92
N ILE A 90 -0.29 -4.49 4.65
CA ILE A 90 0.64 -5.61 4.57
C ILE A 90 0.56 -6.29 3.20
N ILE A 91 -0.64 -6.54 2.67
CA ILE A 91 -0.82 -7.22 1.37
C ILE A 91 -0.36 -6.29 0.24
N THR A 92 -0.74 -5.02 0.30
CA THR A 92 -0.29 -4.00 -0.66
C THR A 92 1.22 -3.72 -0.57
N TYR A 93 1.82 -3.82 0.62
CA TYR A 93 3.27 -3.69 0.79
C TYR A 93 4.02 -4.87 0.17
N LYS A 94 3.54 -6.11 0.39
CA LYS A 94 4.08 -7.29 -0.29
C LYS A 94 3.95 -7.16 -1.81
N ALA A 95 2.81 -6.66 -2.29
CA ALA A 95 2.55 -6.40 -3.70
C ALA A 95 3.51 -5.36 -4.29
N TRP A 96 3.77 -4.29 -3.55
CA TRP A 96 4.76 -3.27 -3.92
C TRP A 96 6.18 -3.84 -3.99
N ARG A 97 6.60 -4.63 -2.99
CA ARG A 97 7.92 -5.26 -2.95
C ARG A 97 8.12 -6.21 -4.14
N PHE A 98 7.10 -7.01 -4.45
CA PHE A 98 7.08 -7.87 -5.63
C PHE A 98 7.19 -7.04 -6.92
N ARG A 99 6.36 -6.00 -7.08
CA ARG A 99 6.40 -5.09 -8.23
C ARG A 99 7.78 -4.49 -8.45
N LYS A 100 8.46 -4.05 -7.39
CA LYS A 100 9.82 -3.50 -7.48
C LYS A 100 10.80 -4.54 -8.04
N LYS A 101 10.77 -5.78 -7.53
CA LYS A 101 11.63 -6.87 -8.02
C LYS A 101 11.29 -7.23 -9.48
N TYR A 102 10.01 -7.33 -9.80
CA TYR A 102 9.53 -7.68 -11.14
C TYR A 102 9.94 -6.65 -12.20
N ILE A 103 9.80 -5.35 -11.90
CA ILE A 103 10.24 -4.28 -12.82
C ILE A 103 11.76 -4.34 -13.02
N SER A 104 12.54 -4.55 -11.94
CA SER A 104 13.99 -4.67 -12.05
C SER A 104 14.45 -5.88 -12.87
N SER A 105 13.77 -7.03 -12.78
CA SER A 105 14.11 -8.21 -13.58
C SER A 105 13.74 -8.07 -15.07
N VAL A 106 12.67 -7.31 -15.38
CA VAL A 106 12.28 -7.02 -16.76
C VAL A 106 13.25 -6.04 -17.42
N GLN A 107 13.89 -5.15 -16.66
CA GLN A 107 14.85 -4.17 -17.19
C GLN A 107 16.25 -4.74 -17.50
N THR A 108 16.55 -5.96 -17.02
CA THR A 108 17.84 -6.65 -17.22
C THR A 108 17.85 -7.64 -18.39
N HIS A 109 16.77 -7.70 -19.17
CA HIS A 109 16.62 -8.51 -20.38
C HIS A 109 16.27 -7.62 -21.57
#